data_AF-A0A8H5DSM4-F1
#
_entry.id   AF-A0A8H5DSM4-F1
#
_cell.length_a   1.000
_cell.length_b   1.000
_cell.length_c   1.000
_cell.angle_alpha   90.00
_cell.angle_beta   90.00
_cell.angle_gamma   90.00
#
_symmetry.space_group_name_H-M   'P 1'
#
loop_
_entity.id
_entity.type
_entity.pdbx_description
1 polymer ?
#
loop_
_entity_poly.entity_id
_entity_poly.type
_entity_poly.pdbx_seq_one_letter_code
_entity_poly.pdbx_strand_id
1 'polypeptide(L)'
;MNFIGSGVVFNVPQFFKELQDLSDKGLEAVHDRIRVSDRVHIDLQLHIAADGLEEQELGEGKIGTTGRGIGPSYSCKAARSGIRLADVFNPKLFEQKLRRLADGYRKRYGDLFKYDVEEELAQFEEYRHKLRKYSVDGVSFMKSAQKSNTPILIEGANVRILV
;
A
#
# COMPACT_ATOMS: atom_id res chain seq x y z
N MET A 1 -13.20 12.81 10.28
CA MET A 1 -13.10 11.42 9.77
C MET A 1 -12.12 11.47 8.62
N ASN A 2 -11.06 10.66 8.67
CA ASN A 2 -10.01 10.59 7.68
C ASN A 2 -10.28 9.41 6.76
N PHE A 3 -10.04 9.60 5.47
CA PHE A 3 -10.30 8.58 4.46
C PHE A 3 -9.12 8.43 3.51
N ILE A 4 -8.56 7.24 3.45
CA ILE A 4 -7.49 6.89 2.51
C ILE A 4 -8.14 6.40 1.21
N GLY A 5 -8.07 7.25 0.18
CA GLY A 5 -8.70 7.00 -1.11
C GLY A 5 -7.96 5.99 -2.00
N SER A 6 -8.66 5.45 -3.00
CA SER A 6 -8.16 4.41 -3.93
C SER A 6 -6.94 4.81 -4.78
N GLY A 7 -6.59 6.10 -4.79
CA GLY A 7 -5.40 6.63 -5.47
C GLY A 7 -4.10 6.24 -4.78
N VAL A 8 -4.14 5.95 -3.48
CA VAL A 8 -2.99 5.70 -2.61
C VAL A 8 -2.43 4.30 -2.81
N VAL A 9 -1.10 4.18 -2.77
CA VAL A 9 -0.38 2.93 -2.51
C VAL A 9 -0.18 2.80 -1.01
N PHE A 10 -0.68 1.71 -0.44
CA PHE A 10 -0.95 1.58 0.99
C PHE A 10 -0.02 0.55 1.61
N ASN A 11 0.89 1.03 2.45
CA ASN A 11 1.83 0.19 3.19
C ASN A 11 1.21 -0.19 4.55
N VAL A 12 0.86 -1.47 4.71
CA VAL A 12 0.13 -1.97 5.88
C VAL A 12 0.96 -1.91 7.17
N PRO A 13 2.22 -2.38 7.21
CA PRO A 13 3.06 -2.24 8.41
C PRO A 13 3.21 -0.79 8.87
N GLN A 14 3.51 0.12 7.94
CA GLN A 14 3.70 1.53 8.24
C GLN A 14 2.40 2.17 8.77
N PHE A 15 1.25 1.82 8.20
CA PHE A 15 -0.05 2.29 8.70
C PHE A 15 -0.28 1.92 10.16
N PHE A 16 -0.03 0.67 10.55
CA PHE A 16 -0.21 0.25 11.94
C PHE A 16 0.82 0.88 12.88
N LYS A 17 2.07 1.04 12.41
CA LYS A 17 3.10 1.76 13.16
C LYS A 17 2.68 3.21 13.43
N GLU A 18 2.19 3.92 12.42
CA GLU A 18 1.72 5.31 12.58
C GLU A 18 0.53 5.42 13.52
N LEU A 19 -0.41 4.47 13.47
CA LEU A 19 -1.52 4.43 14.43
C LEU A 19 -1.05 4.24 15.87
N GLN A 20 -0.04 3.40 16.09
CA GLN A 20 0.56 3.21 17.40
C GLN A 20 1.29 4.48 17.86
N ASP A 21 2.13 5.06 17.01
CA ASP A 21 2.88 6.29 17.28
C ASP A 21 1.94 7.46 17.66
N LEU A 22 0.77 7.55 17.03
CA LEU A 22 -0.25 8.56 17.36
C LEU A 22 -0.94 8.27 18.70
N SER A 23 -1.24 6.99 18.97
CA SER A 23 -1.85 6.57 20.23
C SER A 23 -0.91 6.83 21.42
N ASP A 24 0.38 6.54 21.25
CA ASP A 24 1.41 6.78 22.26
C ASP A 24 1.61 8.28 22.56
N LYS A 25 1.29 9.16 21.60
CA LYS A 25 1.27 10.62 21.76
C LYS A 25 -0.01 11.15 22.42
N GLY A 26 -0.92 10.27 22.87
CA GLY A 26 -2.15 10.64 23.57
C GLY A 26 -3.30 11.04 22.67
N LEU A 27 -3.23 10.78 21.36
CA LEU A 27 -4.40 10.93 20.49
C LEU A 27 -5.34 9.74 20.69
N GLU A 28 -6.38 9.96 21.49
CA GLU A 28 -7.43 8.96 21.69
C GLU A 28 -8.30 8.78 20.43
N ALA A 29 -8.91 7.61 20.28
CA ALA A 29 -9.86 7.27 19.22
C ALA A 29 -9.36 7.46 17.76
N VAL A 30 -8.05 7.41 17.51
CA VAL A 30 -7.49 7.48 16.13
C VAL A 30 -8.03 6.33 15.28
N HIS A 31 -8.10 5.13 15.86
CA HIS A 31 -8.61 3.93 15.21
C HIS A 31 -10.06 4.04 14.71
N ASP A 32 -10.89 4.89 15.33
CA ASP A 32 -12.30 5.03 14.95
C ASP A 32 -12.52 6.13 13.91
N ARG A 33 -11.53 7.02 13.77
CA ARG A 33 -11.57 8.20 12.89
C ARG A 33 -10.91 7.98 11.54
N ILE A 34 -10.48 6.77 11.20
CA ILE A 34 -9.83 6.45 9.93
C ILE A 34 -10.56 5.34 9.17
N ARG A 35 -10.70 5.52 7.86
CA ARG A 35 -11.24 4.52 6.93
C ARG A 35 -10.31 4.40 5.71
N VAL A 36 -10.24 3.21 5.14
CA VAL A 36 -9.37 2.89 4.01
C VAL A 36 -10.20 2.28 2.90
N SER A 37 -10.06 2.81 1.68
CA SER A 37 -10.72 2.25 0.52
C SER A 37 -10.27 0.81 0.28
N ASP A 38 -11.21 -0.11 0.10
CA ASP A 38 -10.99 -1.48 -0.37
C ASP A 38 -10.21 -1.57 -1.71
N ARG A 39 -10.18 -0.47 -2.49
CA ARG A 39 -9.52 -0.39 -3.79
C ARG A 39 -8.09 0.18 -3.74
N VAL A 40 -7.53 0.53 -2.58
CA VAL A 40 -6.10 0.91 -2.50
C VAL A 40 -5.23 -0.26 -2.97
N HIS A 41 -4.11 0.06 -3.61
CA HIS A 41 -3.10 -0.95 -3.93
C HIS A 41 -2.19 -1.13 -2.73
N ILE A 42 -1.77 -2.36 -2.45
CA ILE A 42 -0.91 -2.67 -1.32
C ILE A 42 0.55 -2.51 -1.76
N ASP A 43 1.28 -1.70 -0.99
CA ASP A 43 2.72 -1.61 -1.07
C ASP A 43 3.34 -2.71 -0.20
N LEU A 44 4.16 -3.55 -0.83
CA LEU A 44 4.66 -4.83 -0.33
C LEU A 44 6.18 -4.79 -0.24
N GLN A 45 6.77 -5.67 0.57
CA GLN A 45 8.23 -5.73 0.75
C GLN A 45 8.96 -5.99 -0.58
N LEU A 46 8.35 -6.76 -1.49
CA LEU A 46 8.89 -6.97 -2.84
C LEU A 46 9.01 -5.67 -3.65
N HIS A 47 8.13 -4.68 -3.44
CA HIS A 47 8.21 -3.40 -4.14
C HIS A 47 9.37 -2.57 -3.59
N ILE A 48 9.61 -2.61 -2.28
CA ILE A 48 10.75 -1.95 -1.63
C ILE A 48 12.07 -2.54 -2.16
N ALA A 49 12.17 -3.87 -2.23
CA ALA A 49 13.32 -4.56 -2.78
C ALA A 49 13.56 -4.19 -4.25
N ALA A 50 12.49 -4.15 -5.06
CA ALA A 50 12.59 -3.75 -6.46
C ALA A 50 13.05 -2.29 -6.63
N ASP A 51 12.53 -1.35 -5.85
CA ASP A 51 12.89 0.08 -5.90
C ASP A 51 14.38 0.28 -5.64
N GLY A 52 14.92 -0.40 -4.63
CA GLY A 52 16.36 -0.38 -4.34
C GLY A 52 17.23 -0.94 -5.47
N LEU A 53 16.77 -1.99 -6.15
CA LEU A 53 17.48 -2.57 -7.29
C LEU A 53 17.41 -1.67 -8.53
N GLU A 54 16.25 -1.04 -8.82
CA GLU A 54 16.12 -0.08 -9.92
C GLU A 54 17.07 1.12 -9.73
N GLU A 55 17.17 1.67 -8.53
CA GLU A 55 18.13 2.74 -8.23
C GLU A 55 19.60 2.29 -8.35
N GLN A 56 19.90 1.03 -8.00
CA GLN A 56 21.25 0.49 -8.18
C GLN A 56 21.61 0.33 -9.66
N GLU A 57 20.70 -0.17 -10.48
CA GLU A 57 20.88 -0.32 -11.93
C GLU A 57 21.13 1.03 -12.62
N LEU A 58 20.54 2.12 -12.12
CA LEU A 58 20.71 3.46 -12.67
C LEU A 58 22.08 4.09 -12.38
N GLY A 59 22.85 3.57 -11.40
CA GLY A 59 24.23 4.00 -11.14
C GLY A 59 24.36 5.49 -10.84
N GLU A 60 25.01 6.24 -11.74
CA GLU A 60 25.14 7.70 -11.64
C GLU A 60 23.86 8.46 -12.02
N GLY A 61 22.93 7.82 -12.74
CA GLY A 61 21.64 8.35 -13.16
C GLY A 61 20.50 8.13 -12.16
N LYS A 62 20.83 7.94 -10.88
CA LYS A 62 19.84 7.74 -9.81
C LYS A 62 18.84 8.88 -9.77
N ILE A 63 17.58 8.51 -9.54
CA ILE A 63 16.48 9.46 -9.37
C ILE A 63 16.53 10.04 -7.96
N GLY A 64 17.04 9.28 -6.98
CA GLY A 64 16.96 9.63 -5.56
C GLY A 64 15.60 9.25 -4.99
N THR A 65 15.18 8.00 -5.22
CA THR A 65 13.89 7.53 -4.70
C THR A 65 13.90 7.50 -3.17
N THR A 66 12.70 7.51 -2.59
CA THR A 66 12.57 7.35 -1.13
C THR A 66 12.92 5.95 -0.63
N GLY A 67 13.15 4.99 -1.54
CA GLY A 67 13.40 3.59 -1.22
C GLY A 67 12.22 2.91 -0.54
N ARG A 68 11.00 3.38 -0.81
CA ARG A 68 9.76 2.93 -0.15
C ARG A 68 8.89 2.06 -1.06
N GLY A 69 9.33 1.71 -2.27
CA GLY A 69 8.54 0.85 -3.16
C GLY A 69 7.40 1.57 -3.88
N ILE A 70 7.29 2.90 -3.78
CA ILE A 70 6.19 3.69 -4.36
C ILE A 70 6.14 3.52 -5.89
N GLY A 71 7.29 3.65 -6.57
CA GLY A 71 7.41 3.50 -8.01
C GLY A 71 6.97 2.11 -8.49
N PRO A 72 7.61 1.03 -8.02
CA PRO A 72 7.21 -0.34 -8.35
C PRO A 72 5.74 -0.67 -8.03
N SER A 73 5.21 -0.17 -6.90
CA SER A 73 3.80 -0.30 -6.54
C SER A 73 2.86 0.34 -7.58
N TYR A 74 3.15 1.57 -8.01
CA TYR A 74 2.36 2.25 -9.06
C TYR A 74 2.55 1.60 -10.44
N SER A 75 3.74 1.07 -10.74
CA SER A 75 4.00 0.31 -11.96
C SER A 75 3.12 -0.93 -12.04
N CYS A 76 3.03 -1.71 -10.94
CA CYS A 76 2.15 -2.86 -10.85
C CYS A 76 0.65 -2.48 -10.94
N LYS A 77 0.25 -1.34 -10.38
CA LYS A 77 -1.10 -0.77 -10.57
C LYS A 77 -1.39 -0.48 -12.04
N ALA A 78 -0.47 0.20 -12.73
CA ALA A 78 -0.61 0.52 -14.16
C ALA A 78 -0.63 -0.73 -15.03
N ALA A 79 0.21 -1.73 -14.71
CA ALA A 79 0.26 -3.02 -15.39
C ALA A 79 -0.96 -3.93 -15.09
N ARG A 80 -1.81 -3.57 -14.13
CA ARG A 80 -2.96 -4.35 -13.64
C ARG A 80 -2.56 -5.68 -12.99
N SER A 81 -1.31 -5.79 -12.54
CA SER A 81 -0.77 -6.95 -11.80
C SER A 81 -0.77 -6.74 -10.29
N GLY A 82 -0.92 -5.51 -9.82
CA GLY A 82 -0.88 -5.16 -8.40
C GLY A 82 -1.99 -5.80 -7.57
N ILE A 83 -1.72 -5.88 -6.27
CA ILE A 83 -2.63 -6.44 -5.27
C ILE A 83 -3.39 -5.30 -4.61
N ARG A 84 -4.73 -5.40 -4.52
CA ARG A 84 -5.56 -4.43 -3.82
C ARG A 84 -5.91 -4.89 -2.41
N LEU A 85 -6.33 -3.97 -1.54
CA LEU A 85 -6.79 -4.32 -0.19
C LEU A 85 -7.95 -5.33 -0.22
N ALA A 86 -8.88 -5.22 -1.17
CA ALA A 86 -9.93 -6.22 -1.35
C ALA A 86 -9.39 -7.64 -1.61
N ASP A 87 -8.26 -7.77 -2.32
CA ASP A 87 -7.63 -9.07 -2.61
C ASP A 87 -7.01 -9.69 -1.35
N VAL A 88 -6.52 -8.86 -0.42
CA VAL A 88 -5.90 -9.31 0.86
C VAL A 88 -6.87 -10.16 1.68
N PHE A 89 -8.16 -9.85 1.65
CA PHE A 89 -9.19 -10.59 2.39
C PHE A 89 -9.52 -11.96 1.79
N ASN A 90 -8.99 -12.31 0.62
CA ASN A 90 -9.05 -13.66 0.05
C ASN A 90 -7.64 -14.28 0.08
N PRO A 91 -7.30 -15.09 1.10
CA PRO A 91 -5.94 -15.59 1.30
C PRO A 91 -5.39 -16.34 0.08
N LYS A 92 -6.20 -17.19 -0.56
CA LYS A 92 -5.79 -17.96 -1.73
C LYS A 92 -5.47 -17.06 -2.93
N LEU A 93 -6.30 -16.05 -3.17
CA LEU A 93 -6.08 -15.09 -4.26
C LEU A 93 -4.86 -14.20 -3.99
N PHE A 94 -4.72 -13.72 -2.76
CA PHE A 94 -3.57 -12.93 -2.33
C PHE A 94 -2.27 -13.71 -2.54
N GLU A 95 -2.21 -14.95 -2.04
CA GLU A 95 -1.04 -15.81 -2.19
C GLU A 95 -0.67 -16.04 -3.66
N GLN A 96 -1.66 -16.42 -4.48
CA GLN A 96 -1.43 -16.64 -5.90
C GLN A 96 -0.85 -15.39 -6.60
N LYS A 97 -1.40 -14.21 -6.31
CA LYS A 97 -0.92 -12.95 -6.87
C LYS A 97 0.48 -12.59 -6.36
N LEU A 98 0.73 -12.78 -5.07
CA LEU A 98 2.00 -12.45 -4.43
C LEU A 98 3.14 -13.28 -5.01
N ARG A 99 2.94 -14.61 -5.09
CA ARG A 99 3.90 -15.54 -5.73
C ARG A 99 4.17 -15.15 -7.18
N ARG A 100 3.12 -14.84 -7.95
CA ARG A 100 3.26 -14.40 -9.34
C ARG A 100 4.08 -13.11 -9.48
N LEU A 101 3.87 -12.13 -8.60
CA LEU A 101 4.65 -10.89 -8.60
C LEU A 101 6.10 -11.16 -8.23
N ALA A 102 6.35 -11.94 -7.17
CA ALA A 102 7.67 -12.34 -6.74
C ALA A 102 8.44 -13.07 -7.86
N ASP A 103 7.79 -14.01 -8.56
CA ASP A 103 8.39 -14.71 -9.69
C ASP A 103 8.70 -13.76 -10.86
N GLY A 104 7.86 -12.76 -11.10
CA GLY A 104 8.11 -11.71 -12.08
C GLY A 104 9.39 -10.91 -11.76
N TYR A 105 9.54 -10.48 -10.50
CA TYR A 105 10.72 -9.75 -10.06
C TYR A 105 11.98 -10.62 -10.02
N ARG A 106 11.87 -11.90 -9.60
CA ARG A 106 12.97 -12.88 -9.69
C ARG A 106 13.44 -13.07 -11.12
N LYS A 107 12.53 -13.11 -12.10
CA LYS A 107 12.91 -13.18 -13.52
C LYS A 107 13.64 -11.92 -14.01
N ARG A 108 13.30 -10.74 -13.47
CA ARG A 108 13.92 -9.47 -13.86
C ARG A 108 15.32 -9.30 -13.27
N TYR A 109 15.49 -9.60 -11.98
CA TYR A 109 16.70 -9.27 -11.23
C TYR A 109 17.55 -10.48 -10.83
N GLY A 110 17.07 -11.71 -11.08
CA GLY A 110 17.76 -12.93 -10.71
C GLY A 110 18.06 -13.02 -9.21
N ASP A 111 19.27 -13.46 -8.89
CA ASP A 111 19.74 -13.69 -7.53
C ASP A 111 19.89 -12.41 -6.69
N LEU A 112 19.86 -11.23 -7.32
CA LEU A 112 19.89 -9.94 -6.62
C LEU A 112 18.58 -9.67 -5.88
N PHE A 113 17.47 -10.24 -6.34
CA PHE A 113 16.16 -10.05 -5.73
C PHE A 113 15.97 -10.98 -4.53
N LYS A 114 16.28 -10.45 -3.35
CA LYS A 114 16.09 -11.11 -2.06
C LYS A 114 14.72 -10.73 -1.49
N TYR A 115 13.82 -11.69 -1.47
CA TYR A 115 12.47 -11.52 -0.95
C TYR A 115 11.90 -12.86 -0.49
N ASP A 116 11.42 -12.88 0.76
CA ASP A 116 10.77 -14.03 1.37
C ASP A 116 9.24 -13.90 1.24
N VAL A 117 8.67 -14.75 0.41
CA VAL A 117 7.22 -14.80 0.17
C VAL A 117 6.49 -15.32 1.41
N GLU A 118 7.05 -16.31 2.10
CA GLU A 118 6.38 -16.97 3.22
C GLU A 118 6.31 -16.04 4.42
N GLU A 119 7.37 -15.26 4.65
CA GLU A 119 7.37 -14.23 5.68
C GLU A 119 6.24 -13.20 5.46
N GLU A 120 6.12 -12.67 4.24
CA GLU A 120 5.07 -11.69 3.95
C GLU A 120 3.66 -12.32 4.02
N LEU A 121 3.49 -13.57 3.59
CA LEU A 121 2.22 -14.30 3.76
C LEU A 121 1.82 -14.44 5.22
N ALA A 122 2.77 -14.80 6.09
CA ALA A 122 2.56 -14.95 7.53
C ALA A 122 2.16 -13.62 8.18
N GLN A 123 2.87 -12.53 7.86
CA GLN A 123 2.53 -11.19 8.35
C GLN A 123 1.11 -10.77 7.93
N PHE A 124 0.73 -11.04 6.68
CA PHE A 124 -0.59 -10.67 6.18
C PHE A 124 -1.74 -11.51 6.78
N GLU A 125 -1.46 -12.69 7.33
CA GLU A 125 -2.47 -13.45 8.09
C GLU A 125 -2.93 -12.68 9.32
N GLU A 126 -2.00 -12.07 10.06
CA GLU A 126 -2.34 -11.22 11.20
C GLU A 126 -3.03 -9.92 10.76
N TYR A 127 -2.51 -9.28 9.71
CA TYR A 127 -3.04 -8.00 9.25
C TYR A 127 -4.46 -8.10 8.70
N ARG A 128 -4.84 -9.22 8.06
CA ARG A 128 -6.21 -9.44 7.53
C ARG A 128 -7.28 -9.18 8.58
N HIS A 129 -7.10 -9.70 9.78
CA HIS A 129 -8.06 -9.53 10.87
C HIS A 129 -8.14 -8.07 11.33
N LYS A 130 -6.98 -7.42 11.50
CA LYS A 130 -6.88 -6.03 11.96
C LYS A 130 -7.43 -5.04 10.91
N LEU A 131 -7.15 -5.29 9.63
CA LEU A 131 -7.53 -4.41 8.50
C LEU A 131 -9.05 -4.33 8.27
N ARG A 132 -9.79 -5.38 8.64
CA ARG A 132 -11.25 -5.44 8.44
C ARG A 132 -11.99 -4.28 9.12
N LYS A 133 -11.47 -3.76 10.24
CA LYS A 133 -12.05 -2.60 10.94
C LYS A 133 -11.99 -1.31 10.10
N TYR A 134 -10.97 -1.16 9.27
CA TYR A 134 -10.71 0.10 8.55
C TYR A 134 -11.24 0.08 7.11
N SER A 135 -11.32 -1.11 6.51
CA SER A 135 -11.69 -1.26 5.09
C SER A 135 -13.16 -0.94 4.84
N VAL A 136 -13.42 -0.09 3.84
CA VAL A 136 -14.77 0.27 3.37
C VAL A 136 -14.81 0.30 1.85
N ASP A 137 -16.00 0.15 1.25
CA ASP A 137 -16.19 0.51 -0.16
C ASP A 137 -15.97 2.01 -0.33
N GLY A 138 -14.80 2.37 -0.84
CA GLY A 138 -14.39 3.76 -0.93
C GLY A 138 -15.28 4.63 -1.82
N VAL A 139 -15.87 4.04 -2.87
CA VAL A 139 -16.76 4.76 -3.80
C VAL A 139 -18.10 5.05 -3.11
N SER A 140 -18.68 4.05 -2.46
CA SER A 140 -19.93 4.22 -1.72
C SER A 140 -19.77 5.19 -0.54
N PHE A 141 -18.64 5.10 0.18
CA PHE A 141 -18.31 6.00 1.28
C PHE A 141 -18.26 7.46 0.83
N MET A 142 -17.50 7.76 -0.23
CA MET A 142 -17.39 9.12 -0.76
C MET A 142 -18.71 9.63 -1.35
N LYS A 143 -19.46 8.78 -2.06
CA LYS A 143 -20.78 9.14 -2.60
C LYS A 143 -21.77 9.50 -1.49
N SER A 144 -21.70 8.80 -0.36
CA SER A 144 -22.54 9.09 0.81
C SER A 144 -22.15 10.43 1.45
N ALA A 145 -20.86 10.69 1.65
CA ALA A 145 -20.36 11.96 2.18
C ALA A 145 -20.72 13.18 1.30
N GLN A 146 -20.69 13.01 -0.03
CA GLN A 146 -21.12 14.04 -0.98
C GLN A 146 -22.63 14.30 -0.88
N LYS A 147 -23.45 13.25 -0.78
CA LYS A 147 -24.91 13.38 -0.64
C LYS A 147 -25.33 14.02 0.68
N SER A 148 -24.60 13.77 1.77
CA SER A 148 -24.86 14.39 3.07
C SER A 148 -24.34 15.84 3.17
N ASN A 149 -23.82 16.40 2.08
CA ASN A 149 -23.25 17.75 2.01
C ASN A 149 -22.17 17.99 3.09
N THR A 150 -21.44 16.93 3.44
CA THR A 150 -20.38 17.00 4.44
C THR A 150 -19.18 17.75 3.83
N PRO A 151 -18.57 18.72 4.52
CA PRO A 151 -17.36 19.38 4.04
C PRO A 151 -16.22 18.36 3.84
N ILE A 152 -15.59 18.39 2.66
CA ILE A 152 -14.49 17.48 2.30
C ILE A 152 -13.26 18.33 2.00
N LEU A 153 -12.18 18.07 2.74
CA LEU A 153 -10.85 18.59 2.45
C LEU A 153 -10.02 17.49 1.80
N ILE A 154 -9.37 17.79 0.67
CA ILE A 154 -8.46 16.88 -0.01
C ILE A 154 -7.04 17.31 0.30
N GLU A 155 -6.31 16.48 1.02
CA GLU A 155 -4.88 16.68 1.30
C GLU A 155 -4.07 16.13 0.13
N GLY A 156 -3.49 17.03 -0.65
CA GLY A 156 -2.54 16.66 -1.71
C GLY A 156 -1.21 16.23 -1.11
N ALA A 157 -0.69 15.09 -1.56
CA ALA A 157 0.68 14.68 -1.28
C ALA A 157 1.63 15.17 -2.39
N ASN A 158 2.90 15.36 -2.04
CA ASN A 158 3.95 15.91 -2.91
C ASN A 158 3.64 17.33 -3.43
N VAL A 159 4.48 17.84 -4.33
CA VAL A 159 4.31 19.14 -4.99
C VAL A 159 4.15 18.94 -6.49
N ARG A 160 3.43 19.86 -7.15
CA ARG A 160 3.05 19.77 -8.57
C ARG A 160 4.22 19.53 -9.55
N ILE A 161 5.43 19.97 -9.20
CA ILE A 161 6.61 19.88 -10.08
C ILE A 161 7.31 18.51 -10.04
N LEU A 162 6.86 17.58 -9.20
CA LEU A 162 7.42 16.22 -9.04
C LEU A 162 6.81 15.21 -10.03
N VAL A 163 6.49 15.61 -11.27
CA VAL A 163 5.88 14.75 -12.30
C VAL A 163 6.60 14.91 -13.63
#